data_AF-A0A1L9WIA8-F1
#
_entry.id   AF-A0A1L9WIA8-F1
#
_cell.length_a   1.000
_cell.length_b   1.000
_cell.length_c   1.000
_cell.angle_alpha   90.00
_cell.angle_beta   90.00
_cell.angle_gamma   90.00
#
_symmetry.space_group_name_H-M   'P 1'
#
loop_
_entity.id
_entity.type
_entity.pdbx_description
1 polymer ?
#
loop_
_entity_poly.entity_id
_entity_poly.type
_entity_poly.pdbx_seq_one_letter_code
_entity_poly.pdbx_strand_id
1 'polypeptide(L)'
;MADNEKPPAHPLSNTSVRNMAQPLNTTPVPDPIPAVNHPGHYVVEIHRTFFRTELNHAEEDFVPRRYLELAEASNDYRISPWIMHAFRTQKGVINFAEWSQWDPRFRKTFESLIENPCLREGLLAGGYEATGLPTDNRPLDETEARRFGRIVRLQQRAIVSFLQNALKGASIAHRTPDGKFKLSLTPRYRRKRIAYFMNRMSRRRATYTGPETHAFLTVDHPNERVFSRNVVPITVTDNPHITVPAHFHKSVEILVGQFCYQMRDLTNNIFSLADQDAYLLHLHGSHLHLLRLVAPGFKTSQIRSHTHEGFVHGETYTSLPSHFAESLALSLLGDADGDRRALRTRLETRQIRKVLEQIKWFRLDRGADTEGTIEQALNQDCKVFQVLVSQEYDLWTWEGFRGAVRLVSGLCRYLMSGTARVGSVQRMFWRWPKREDRSNDYDEDEFAWFWRYNWGLEDEEEDEDGDGVSFDSSDQNPEYENLDDYETELGVEQDADLDMYGSEDDEHEEVSDEQDADTE
;
A
#
# COMPACT_ATOMS: atom_id res chain seq x y z
N MET A 1 0.74 -47.61 24.43
CA MET A 1 -0.21 -46.70 25.09
C MET A 1 0.62 -45.68 25.84
N ALA A 2 0.94 -44.57 25.18
CA ALA A 2 1.58 -43.41 25.79
C ALA A 2 0.63 -42.25 25.51
N ASP A 3 0.05 -41.72 26.58
CA ASP A 3 -0.95 -40.67 26.53
C ASP A 3 -0.30 -39.35 26.08
N ASN A 4 -0.90 -38.76 25.04
CA ASN A 4 -0.61 -37.42 24.56
C ASN A 4 -1.14 -36.39 25.56
N GLU A 5 -0.31 -35.94 26.49
CA GLU A 5 -0.59 -34.74 27.28
C GLU A 5 -0.40 -33.50 26.40
N LYS A 6 -1.52 -32.85 26.05
CA LYS A 6 -1.55 -31.50 25.49
C LYS A 6 -0.76 -30.54 26.40
N PRO A 7 0.00 -29.58 25.84
CA PRO A 7 0.65 -28.56 26.66
C PRO A 7 -0.40 -27.72 27.41
N PRO A 8 -0.11 -27.28 28.65
CA PRO A 8 -1.05 -26.53 29.47
C PRO A 8 -1.38 -25.17 28.83
N ALA A 9 -2.66 -24.79 28.89
CA ALA A 9 -3.14 -23.49 28.43
C ALA A 9 -2.42 -22.34 29.16
N HIS A 10 -1.93 -21.37 28.37
CA HIS A 10 -1.23 -20.18 28.86
C HIS A 10 -2.12 -19.35 29.83
N PRO A 11 -1.63 -18.92 31.01
CA PRO A 11 -2.48 -18.35 32.07
C PRO A 11 -2.77 -16.84 31.92
N LEU A 12 -2.74 -16.28 30.72
CA LEU A 12 -3.07 -14.86 30.50
C LEU A 12 -4.00 -14.73 29.30
N SER A 13 -5.31 -14.72 29.56
CA SER A 13 -6.30 -14.31 28.56
C SER A 13 -6.07 -12.84 28.18
N ASN A 14 -6.35 -12.46 26.92
CA ASN A 14 -6.29 -11.08 26.44
C ASN A 14 -7.07 -10.08 27.32
N THR A 15 -8.07 -10.56 28.06
CA THR A 15 -8.82 -9.81 29.08
C THR A 15 -7.96 -9.37 30.28
N SER A 16 -6.96 -10.14 30.70
CA SER A 16 -6.11 -9.80 31.85
C SER A 16 -5.10 -8.69 31.52
N VAL A 17 -4.61 -8.65 30.28
CA VAL A 17 -3.73 -7.57 29.80
C VAL A 17 -4.51 -6.26 29.65
N ARG A 18 -5.77 -6.32 29.20
CA ARG A 18 -6.68 -5.16 29.15
C ARG A 18 -6.88 -4.50 30.53
N ASN A 19 -6.90 -5.28 31.60
CA ASN A 19 -7.09 -4.76 32.96
C ASN A 19 -5.80 -4.22 33.60
N MET A 20 -4.62 -4.75 33.23
CA MET A 20 -3.33 -4.31 33.80
C MET A 20 -2.77 -3.02 33.17
N ALA A 21 -3.25 -2.64 31.98
CA ALA A 21 -2.84 -1.41 31.29
C ALA A 21 -3.64 -0.16 31.69
N GLN A 22 -4.62 -0.26 32.61
CA GLN A 22 -5.53 0.84 32.92
C GLN A 22 -5.13 1.60 34.21
N PRO A 23 -5.14 2.95 34.19
CA PRO A 23 -5.06 3.73 35.42
C PRO A 23 -6.31 3.50 36.29
N LEU A 24 -6.08 3.39 37.60
CA LEU A 24 -6.91 2.91 38.72
C LEU A 24 -8.27 3.59 39.00
N ASN A 25 -8.91 4.26 38.05
CA ASN A 25 -10.27 4.79 38.25
C ASN A 25 -11.31 3.86 37.62
N THR A 26 -11.63 2.78 38.34
CA THR A 26 -12.64 1.79 37.98
C THR A 26 -14.04 2.23 38.44
N THR A 27 -14.85 2.74 37.52
CA THR A 27 -16.28 2.41 37.52
C THR A 27 -16.45 0.98 36.97
N PRO A 28 -17.39 0.18 37.48
CA PRO A 28 -17.60 -1.18 37.01
C PRO A 28 -17.93 -1.19 35.52
N VAL A 29 -17.22 -2.06 34.79
CA VAL A 29 -17.43 -2.36 33.36
C VAL A 29 -18.86 -2.88 33.21
N PRO A 30 -19.74 -2.23 32.43
CA PRO A 30 -21.02 -2.81 32.07
C PRO A 30 -20.78 -4.12 31.29
N ASP A 31 -21.69 -5.08 31.41
CA ASP A 31 -21.63 -6.36 30.69
C ASP A 31 -21.30 -6.15 29.19
N PRO A 32 -20.55 -7.08 28.57
CA PRO A 32 -20.17 -6.96 27.16
C PRO A 32 -21.42 -6.81 26.31
N ILE A 33 -21.55 -5.63 25.70
CA ILE A 33 -22.59 -5.32 24.73
C ILE A 33 -22.48 -6.38 23.62
N PRO A 34 -23.59 -7.01 23.20
CA PRO A 34 -23.56 -7.97 22.10
C PRO A 34 -22.93 -7.30 20.87
N ALA A 35 -22.03 -8.03 20.19
CA ALA A 35 -21.34 -7.57 19.00
C ALA A 35 -22.34 -6.92 18.04
N VAL A 36 -22.22 -5.61 17.86
CA VAL A 36 -23.04 -4.88 16.90
C VAL A 36 -22.63 -5.40 15.52
N ASN A 37 -23.54 -6.08 14.81
CA ASN A 37 -23.32 -6.48 13.43
C ASN A 37 -23.26 -5.21 12.57
N HIS A 38 -22.05 -4.74 12.27
CA HIS A 38 -21.86 -3.66 11.32
C HIS A 38 -22.19 -4.13 9.91
N PRO A 39 -22.78 -3.26 9.07
CA PRO A 39 -22.90 -3.56 7.66
C PRO A 39 -21.49 -3.76 7.07
N GLY A 40 -21.33 -4.73 6.17
CA GLY A 40 -20.04 -5.00 5.52
C GLY A 40 -19.49 -3.80 4.72
N HIS A 41 -20.36 -2.85 4.37
CA HIS A 41 -19.97 -1.61 3.71
C HIS A 41 -20.87 -0.43 4.10
N TYR A 42 -20.37 0.79 3.90
CA TYR A 42 -21.11 2.05 3.99
C TYR A 42 -21.06 2.79 2.65
N VAL A 43 -22.15 3.42 2.21
CA VAL A 43 -22.14 4.24 0.99
C VAL A 43 -22.14 5.72 1.37
N VAL A 44 -21.14 6.44 0.88
CA VAL A 44 -21.03 7.89 1.04
C VAL A 44 -21.26 8.55 -0.32
N GLU A 45 -22.24 9.44 -0.42
CA GLU A 45 -22.45 10.25 -1.62
C GLU A 45 -21.75 11.60 -1.48
N ILE A 46 -20.89 11.94 -2.43
CA ILE A 46 -20.31 13.28 -2.56
C ILE A 46 -20.56 13.79 -3.97
N HIS A 47 -21.43 14.79 -4.09
CA HIS A 47 -21.74 15.46 -5.36
C HIS A 47 -22.09 14.49 -6.50
N ARG A 48 -23.03 13.56 -6.27
CA ARG A 48 -23.49 12.55 -7.24
C ARG A 48 -22.43 11.53 -7.67
N THR A 49 -21.34 11.45 -6.91
CA THR A 49 -20.36 10.36 -6.98
C THR A 49 -20.50 9.56 -5.69
N PHE A 50 -20.51 8.25 -5.80
CA PHE A 50 -20.72 7.34 -4.68
C PHE A 50 -19.40 6.68 -4.30
N PHE A 51 -19.17 6.56 -3.00
CA PHE A 51 -17.99 5.92 -2.42
C PHE A 51 -18.47 4.79 -1.54
N ARG A 52 -18.24 3.55 -2.00
CA ARG A 52 -18.53 2.34 -1.26
C ARG A 52 -17.34 2.08 -0.34
N THR A 53 -17.58 2.20 0.96
CA THR A 53 -16.58 2.08 2.02
C THR A 53 -16.69 0.69 2.62
N GLU A 54 -15.79 -0.21 2.24
CA GLU A 54 -15.78 -1.61 2.65
C GLU A 54 -14.86 -1.82 3.86
N LEU A 55 -15.33 -2.61 4.84
CA LEU A 55 -14.66 -2.75 6.12
C LEU A 55 -13.82 -4.03 6.21
N ASN A 56 -12.81 -3.98 7.09
CA ASN A 56 -12.00 -5.13 7.52
C ASN A 56 -11.27 -5.84 6.36
N HIS A 57 -10.77 -5.06 5.40
CA HIS A 57 -9.92 -5.60 4.34
C HIS A 57 -8.58 -6.10 4.87
N ALA A 58 -8.03 -7.09 4.16
CA ALA A 58 -6.72 -7.65 4.44
C ALA A 58 -5.62 -6.61 4.17
N GLU A 59 -4.48 -6.71 4.87
CA GLU A 59 -3.39 -5.74 4.73
C GLU A 59 -2.82 -5.68 3.30
N GLU A 60 -2.86 -6.81 2.59
CA GLU A 60 -2.40 -6.98 1.22
C GLU A 60 -3.24 -6.18 0.20
N ASP A 61 -4.49 -5.83 0.55
CA ASP A 61 -5.36 -4.98 -0.26
C ASP A 61 -4.95 -3.51 -0.17
N PHE A 62 -4.26 -3.11 0.91
CA PHE A 62 -3.75 -1.76 1.10
C PHE A 62 -2.36 -1.59 0.51
N VAL A 63 -1.48 -2.55 0.78
CA VAL A 63 -0.06 -2.48 0.46
C VAL A 63 0.36 -3.80 -0.20
N PRO A 64 1.09 -3.77 -1.33
CA PRO A 64 1.58 -5.00 -1.95
C PRO A 64 2.40 -5.86 -0.97
N ARG A 65 2.16 -7.18 -1.00
CA ARG A 65 2.69 -8.17 -0.05
C ARG A 65 4.19 -8.05 0.17
N ARG A 66 4.97 -7.95 -0.92
CA ARG A 66 6.43 -7.72 -0.88
C ARG A 66 6.88 -6.59 0.06
N TYR A 67 6.12 -5.48 0.17
CA TYR A 67 6.48 -4.39 1.07
C TYR A 67 6.08 -4.66 2.52
N LEU A 68 5.03 -5.46 2.75
CA LEU A 68 4.68 -5.96 4.07
C LEU A 68 5.75 -6.93 4.57
N GLU A 69 6.22 -7.86 3.75
CA GLU A 69 7.31 -8.79 4.11
C GLU A 69 8.62 -8.05 4.44
N LEU A 70 8.97 -7.02 3.67
CA LEU A 70 10.08 -6.13 4.01
C LEU A 70 9.88 -5.37 5.33
N ALA A 71 8.62 -5.10 5.73
CA ALA A 71 8.32 -4.56 7.04
C ALA A 71 8.47 -5.61 8.14
N GLU A 72 8.07 -6.86 7.89
CA GLU A 72 8.24 -7.97 8.84
C GLU A 72 9.70 -8.32 9.10
N ALA A 73 10.55 -8.20 8.08
CA ALA A 73 11.99 -8.37 8.22
C ALA A 73 12.65 -7.30 9.12
N SER A 74 11.97 -6.17 9.37
CA SER A 74 12.54 -5.06 10.14
C SER A 74 12.57 -5.31 11.66
N ASN A 75 13.56 -4.71 12.33
CA ASN A 75 13.70 -4.82 13.78
C ASN A 75 12.51 -4.25 14.56
N ASP A 76 11.81 -3.25 14.01
CA ASP A 76 10.62 -2.67 14.65
C ASP A 76 9.46 -3.66 14.72
N TYR A 77 9.37 -4.58 13.76
CA TYR A 77 8.38 -5.65 13.78
C TYR A 77 8.87 -6.85 14.62
N ARG A 78 10.14 -7.26 14.47
CA ARG A 78 10.68 -8.46 15.12
C ARG A 78 10.91 -8.28 16.63
N ILE A 79 11.34 -7.10 17.05
CA ILE A 79 11.67 -6.82 18.45
C ILE A 79 10.53 -6.03 19.08
N SER A 80 9.76 -6.69 19.94
CA SER A 80 8.71 -6.05 20.74
C SER A 80 9.26 -4.83 21.48
N PRO A 81 8.53 -3.69 21.50
CA PRO A 81 8.95 -2.57 22.33
C PRO A 81 8.88 -2.96 23.81
N TRP A 82 9.75 -2.37 24.62
CA TRP A 82 9.87 -2.66 26.05
C TRP A 82 8.51 -2.78 26.78
N ILE A 83 7.56 -1.88 26.49
CA ILE A 83 6.25 -1.87 27.16
C ILE A 83 5.48 -3.19 26.99
N MET A 84 5.60 -3.84 25.83
CA MET A 84 4.93 -5.12 25.56
C MET A 84 5.56 -6.27 26.35
N HIS A 85 6.87 -6.21 26.59
CA HIS A 85 7.55 -7.14 27.48
C HIS A 85 7.20 -6.87 28.96
N ALA A 86 7.12 -5.60 29.36
CA ALA A 86 6.75 -5.20 30.70
C ALA A 86 5.36 -5.73 31.07
N PHE A 87 4.36 -5.64 30.16
CA PHE A 87 3.03 -6.23 30.36
C PHE A 87 3.03 -7.74 30.59
N ARG A 88 4.01 -8.48 30.02
CA ARG A 88 4.12 -9.94 30.18
C ARG A 88 4.82 -10.35 31.47
N THR A 89 5.78 -9.55 31.93
CA THR A 89 6.73 -9.94 32.98
C THR A 89 6.44 -9.28 34.32
N GLN A 90 5.94 -8.05 34.33
CA GLN A 90 5.60 -7.34 35.56
C GLN A 90 4.15 -7.67 35.94
N LYS A 91 3.96 -8.31 37.10
CA LYS A 91 2.64 -8.48 37.70
C LYS A 91 2.30 -7.21 38.49
N GLY A 92 1.59 -6.25 37.88
CA GLY A 92 1.16 -5.01 38.56
C GLY A 92 1.07 -3.79 37.65
N VAL A 93 0.91 -2.61 38.26
CA VAL A 93 0.87 -1.31 37.56
C VAL A 93 2.26 -1.00 36.99
N ILE A 94 2.34 -0.82 35.66
CA ILE A 94 3.60 -0.46 35.00
C ILE A 94 3.93 1.00 35.27
N ASN A 95 5.10 1.25 35.85
CA ASN A 95 5.61 2.61 36.02
C ASN A 95 6.28 3.12 34.75
N PHE A 96 5.61 4.02 34.02
CA PHE A 96 6.16 4.64 32.80
C PHE A 96 7.42 5.48 33.04
N ALA A 97 7.67 5.93 34.28
CA ALA A 97 8.92 6.61 34.61
C ALA A 97 10.14 5.69 34.52
N GLU A 98 9.94 4.37 34.63
CA GLU A 98 10.97 3.33 34.56
C GLU A 98 11.18 2.78 33.13
N TRP A 99 10.72 3.52 32.11
CA TRP A 99 10.93 3.12 30.72
C TRP A 99 12.40 2.79 30.45
N SER A 100 12.66 1.63 29.83
CA SER A 100 14.02 1.14 29.57
C SER A 100 14.87 2.18 28.84
N GLN A 101 16.04 2.49 29.42
CA GLN A 101 17.02 3.36 28.79
C GLN A 101 17.58 2.77 27.49
N TRP A 102 17.58 1.44 27.39
CA TRP A 102 18.14 0.68 26.26
C TRP A 102 17.16 0.50 25.10
N ASP A 103 15.85 0.63 25.35
CA ASP A 103 14.82 0.58 24.31
C ASP A 103 13.89 1.80 24.39
N PRO A 104 14.31 2.96 23.86
CA PRO A 104 13.49 4.17 23.87
C PRO A 104 12.39 4.18 22.80
N ARG A 105 12.25 3.11 21.99
CA ARG A 105 11.32 3.07 20.85
C ARG A 105 9.89 3.20 21.35
N PHE A 106 9.07 3.96 20.61
CA PHE A 106 7.65 4.17 20.88
C PHE A 106 7.28 4.78 22.25
N ARG A 107 8.24 5.10 23.13
CA ARG A 107 8.00 5.71 24.45
C ARG A 107 7.00 6.87 24.40
N LYS A 108 7.28 7.87 23.56
CA LYS A 108 6.42 9.06 23.40
C LYS A 108 5.02 8.74 22.89
N THR A 109 4.88 7.67 22.10
CA THR A 109 3.57 7.19 21.63
C THR A 109 2.75 6.74 22.83
N PHE A 110 3.28 5.84 23.65
CA PHE A 110 2.57 5.30 24.79
C PHE A 110 2.39 6.32 25.93
N GLU A 111 3.34 7.22 26.16
CA GLU A 111 3.17 8.38 27.07
C GLU A 111 2.01 9.28 26.63
N SER A 112 1.78 9.43 25.33
CA SER A 112 0.65 10.22 24.82
C SER A 112 -0.67 9.45 24.92
N LEU A 113 -0.65 8.13 24.74
CA LEU A 113 -1.85 7.28 24.82
C LEU A 113 -2.32 7.09 26.26
N ILE A 114 -1.43 6.97 27.25
CA ILE A 114 -1.83 6.81 28.66
C ILE A 114 -2.57 8.04 29.19
N GLU A 115 -2.19 9.23 28.72
CA GLU A 115 -2.89 10.47 29.05
C GLU A 115 -4.25 10.63 28.34
N ASN A 116 -4.64 9.66 27.49
CA ASN A 116 -5.89 9.65 26.72
C ASN A 116 -6.89 8.55 27.20
N PRO A 117 -7.54 8.73 28.37
CA PRO A 117 -8.38 7.69 28.97
C PRO A 117 -9.81 7.57 28.41
N CYS A 118 -10.21 8.43 27.46
CA CYS A 118 -11.62 8.69 27.13
C CYS A 118 -12.17 7.95 25.89
N LEU A 119 -11.31 7.32 25.09
CA LEU A 119 -11.72 6.57 23.89
C LEU A 119 -11.14 5.15 24.01
N ARG A 120 -11.78 4.34 24.85
CA ARG A 120 -11.29 3.01 25.26
C ARG A 120 -11.60 1.95 24.22
N GLU A 121 -12.78 2.02 23.63
CA GLU A 121 -13.21 1.11 22.58
C GLU A 121 -12.83 1.66 21.21
N GLY A 122 -12.70 0.77 20.24
CA GLY A 122 -12.52 1.14 18.84
C GLY A 122 -13.73 1.90 18.30
N LEU A 123 -13.54 2.66 17.22
CA LEU A 123 -14.62 3.42 16.60
C LEU A 123 -15.72 2.46 16.13
N LEU A 124 -15.33 1.30 15.59
CA LEU A 124 -16.26 0.29 15.11
C LEU A 124 -16.95 -0.41 16.28
N ALA A 125 -16.26 -0.65 17.40
CA ALA A 125 -16.86 -1.31 18.56
C ALA A 125 -17.91 -0.47 19.32
N GLY A 126 -18.15 0.78 18.89
CA GLY A 126 -19.07 1.68 19.58
C GLY A 126 -18.37 2.61 20.59
N GLY A 127 -17.10 2.95 20.34
CA GLY A 127 -16.32 3.92 21.12
C GLY A 127 -16.88 5.36 21.08
N TYR A 128 -18.00 5.58 21.78
CA TYR A 128 -18.64 6.88 21.99
C TYR A 128 -18.32 7.49 23.36
N GLU A 129 -17.47 6.82 24.17
CA GLU A 129 -17.31 7.07 25.61
C GLU A 129 -16.56 8.37 26.00
N ALA A 130 -16.36 9.32 25.09
CA ALA A 130 -15.62 10.55 25.38
C ALA A 130 -16.24 11.36 26.55
N THR A 131 -17.54 11.17 26.84
CA THR A 131 -18.29 11.86 27.92
C THR A 131 -18.95 10.92 28.93
N GLY A 132 -18.87 9.60 28.77
CA GLY A 132 -19.59 8.65 29.63
C GLY A 132 -21.12 8.78 29.56
N LEU A 133 -21.67 9.41 28.52
CA LEU A 133 -23.11 9.52 28.30
C LEU A 133 -23.46 9.00 26.90
N PRO A 134 -24.46 8.10 26.79
CA PRO A 134 -24.96 7.67 25.50
C PRO A 134 -25.65 8.86 24.83
N THR A 135 -25.29 9.14 23.57
CA THR A 135 -26.17 9.69 22.53
C THR A 135 -26.90 11.03 22.74
N ASP A 136 -26.80 11.69 23.89
CA ASP A 136 -27.34 13.02 24.02
C ASP A 136 -26.44 13.94 23.20
N ASN A 137 -26.94 14.38 22.04
CA ASN A 137 -26.39 15.45 21.20
C ASN A 137 -26.33 16.80 21.94
N ARG A 138 -26.21 16.79 23.27
CA ARG A 138 -26.03 17.95 24.11
C ARG A 138 -24.67 18.57 23.78
N PRO A 139 -24.60 19.90 23.67
CA PRO A 139 -23.32 20.56 23.58
C PRO A 139 -22.49 20.23 24.82
N LEU A 140 -21.20 19.92 24.61
CA LEU A 140 -20.24 19.80 25.71
C LEU A 140 -20.23 21.09 26.52
N ASP A 141 -20.13 20.96 27.83
CA ASP A 141 -19.80 22.12 28.66
C ASP A 141 -18.37 22.61 28.37
N GLU A 142 -18.02 23.81 28.84
CA GLU A 142 -16.71 24.41 28.56
C GLU A 142 -15.53 23.58 29.11
N THR A 143 -15.74 22.87 30.22
CA THR A 143 -14.71 22.06 30.88
C THR A 143 -14.50 20.75 30.13
N GLU A 144 -15.60 20.09 29.73
CA GLU A 144 -15.63 18.91 28.87
C GLU A 144 -14.98 19.22 27.52
N ALA A 145 -15.32 20.34 26.89
CA ALA A 145 -14.73 20.78 25.63
C ALA A 145 -13.22 21.02 25.75
N ARG A 146 -12.76 21.66 26.85
CA ARG A 146 -11.33 21.85 27.12
C ARG A 146 -10.60 20.52 27.34
N ARG A 147 -11.21 19.59 28.09
CA ARG A 147 -10.66 18.26 28.33
C ARG A 147 -10.55 17.47 27.02
N PHE A 148 -11.60 17.47 26.21
CA PHE A 148 -11.62 16.79 24.91
C PHE A 148 -10.60 17.41 23.95
N GLY A 149 -10.46 18.74 23.93
CA GLY A 149 -9.41 19.42 23.18
C GLY A 149 -7.98 18.99 23.57
N ARG A 150 -7.74 18.65 24.84
CA ARG A 150 -6.46 18.06 25.29
C ARG A 150 -6.28 16.65 24.76
N ILE A 151 -7.32 15.82 24.82
CA ILE A 151 -7.34 14.45 24.28
C ILE A 151 -7.02 14.43 22.78
N VAL A 152 -7.64 15.32 22.00
CA VAL A 152 -7.35 15.47 20.57
C VAL A 152 -5.85 15.76 20.32
N ARG A 153 -5.23 16.64 21.12
CA ARG A 153 -3.79 16.94 20.99
C ARG A 153 -2.91 15.74 21.38
N LEU A 154 -3.33 14.95 22.37
CA LEU A 154 -2.61 13.75 22.79
C LEU A 154 -2.67 12.65 21.71
N GLN A 155 -3.84 12.42 21.10
CA GLN A 155 -3.96 11.53 19.94
C GLN A 155 -3.05 11.97 18.79
N GLN A 156 -3.03 13.28 18.48
CA GLN A 156 -2.12 13.84 17.45
C GLN A 156 -0.65 13.57 17.79
N ARG A 157 -0.27 13.68 19.07
CA ARG A 157 1.09 13.36 19.53
C ARG A 157 1.41 11.88 19.42
N ALA A 158 0.46 11.02 19.80
CA ALA A 158 0.61 9.57 19.73
C ALA A 158 0.88 9.10 18.30
N ILE A 159 0.00 9.45 17.34
CA ILE A 159 0.13 8.98 15.95
C ILE A 159 1.38 9.53 15.26
N VAL A 160 1.71 10.82 15.45
CA VAL A 160 2.91 11.40 14.85
C VAL A 160 4.18 10.78 15.45
N SER A 161 4.23 10.58 16.77
CA SER A 161 5.38 9.93 17.41
C SER A 161 5.52 8.47 17.00
N PHE A 162 4.39 7.77 16.81
CA PHE A 162 4.36 6.39 16.30
C PHE A 162 4.99 6.32 14.92
N LEU A 163 4.53 7.18 13.99
CA LEU A 163 5.07 7.27 12.63
C LEU A 163 6.56 7.63 12.62
N GLN A 164 7.00 8.56 13.48
CA GLN A 164 8.42 8.92 13.58
C GLN A 164 9.29 7.74 13.98
N ASN A 165 8.82 6.88 14.90
CA ASN A 165 9.57 5.71 15.32
C ASN A 165 9.57 4.63 14.24
N ALA A 166 8.40 4.31 13.66
CA ALA A 166 8.30 3.34 12.57
C ALA A 166 9.17 3.71 11.36
N LEU A 167 9.23 5.00 11.00
CA LEU A 167 10.08 5.48 9.90
C LEU A 167 11.57 5.42 10.22
N LYS A 168 11.96 5.59 11.48
CA LYS A 168 13.37 5.49 11.90
C LYS A 168 13.88 4.06 11.74
N GLY A 169 13.14 3.05 12.19
CA GLY A 169 13.59 1.67 12.06
C GLY A 169 13.47 1.10 10.65
N ALA A 170 12.59 1.66 9.81
CA ALA A 170 12.45 1.22 8.43
C ALA A 170 13.57 1.74 7.49
N SER A 171 14.37 2.73 7.89
CA SER A 171 15.46 3.36 7.09
C SER A 171 15.04 3.71 5.65
N ILE A 172 13.80 4.17 5.48
CA ILE A 172 13.20 4.37 4.17
C ILE A 172 13.61 5.74 3.65
N ALA A 173 14.67 5.76 2.84
CA ALA A 173 15.09 6.96 2.19
C ALA A 173 15.63 6.69 0.79
N HIS A 174 15.24 7.57 -0.13
CA HIS A 174 15.70 7.54 -1.50
C HIS A 174 16.81 8.58 -1.67
N ARG A 175 17.95 8.17 -2.23
CA ARG A 175 19.01 9.10 -2.62
C ARG A 175 18.76 9.54 -4.06
N THR A 176 18.86 10.84 -4.29
CA THR A 176 18.80 11.38 -5.65
C THR A 176 19.90 10.78 -6.53
N PRO A 177 19.73 10.72 -7.86
CA PRO A 177 20.71 10.10 -8.76
C PRO A 177 22.13 10.71 -8.67
N ASP A 178 22.22 11.99 -8.32
CA ASP A 178 23.47 12.70 -8.09
C ASP A 178 24.11 12.41 -6.71
N GLY A 179 23.44 11.63 -5.85
CA GLY A 179 23.88 11.28 -4.51
C GLY A 179 23.87 12.43 -3.50
N LYS A 180 23.48 13.65 -3.91
CA LYS A 180 23.60 14.86 -3.08
C LYS A 180 22.52 14.97 -2.01
N PHE A 181 21.33 14.45 -2.29
CA PHE A 181 20.18 14.61 -1.40
C PHE A 181 19.57 13.27 -1.02
N LYS A 182 19.04 13.24 0.20
CA LYS A 182 18.31 12.11 0.76
C LYS A 182 16.86 12.55 0.96
N LEU A 183 15.95 11.96 0.18
CA LEU A 183 14.51 12.11 0.27
C LEU A 183 13.97 11.09 1.26
N SER A 184 13.22 11.55 2.27
CA SER A 184 12.61 10.68 3.27
C SER A 184 11.22 11.16 3.65
N LEU A 185 10.36 10.20 3.99
CA LEU A 185 9.06 10.48 4.58
C LEU A 185 9.24 11.05 5.99
N THR A 186 8.48 12.09 6.31
CA THR A 186 8.50 12.75 7.62
C THR A 186 7.07 13.11 8.04
N PRO A 187 6.60 12.69 9.22
CA PRO A 187 5.30 13.10 9.71
C PRO A 187 5.40 14.52 10.30
N ARG A 188 4.51 15.41 9.89
CA ARG A 188 4.50 16.83 10.28
C ARG A 188 3.13 17.26 10.77
N TYR A 189 3.10 18.00 11.88
CA TYR A 189 1.91 18.72 12.32
C TYR A 189 1.60 19.85 11.34
N ARG A 190 0.66 19.60 10.44
CA ARG A 190 0.22 20.57 9.46
C ARG A 190 -1.27 20.48 9.34
N ARG A 191 -1.96 21.41 10.00
CA ARG A 191 -3.40 21.56 9.87
C ARG A 191 -3.71 22.19 8.53
N LYS A 192 -4.55 21.53 7.76
CA LYS A 192 -4.97 22.01 6.44
C LYS A 192 -6.37 21.53 6.13
N ARG A 193 -7.22 22.46 5.69
CA ARG A 193 -8.48 22.11 5.03
C ARG A 193 -8.17 21.67 3.61
N ILE A 194 -8.49 20.43 3.29
CA ILE A 194 -8.19 19.91 1.97
C ILE A 194 -9.30 20.38 1.02
N ALA A 195 -8.90 21.18 0.04
CA ALA A 195 -9.79 21.57 -1.04
C ALA A 195 -9.97 20.40 -2.01
N TYR A 196 -11.20 20.17 -2.44
CA TYR A 196 -11.53 19.14 -3.42
C TYR A 196 -12.46 19.69 -4.50
N PHE A 197 -12.50 19.00 -5.64
CA PHE A 197 -13.36 19.35 -6.75
C PHE A 197 -13.92 18.07 -7.38
N MET A 198 -15.23 18.04 -7.56
CA MET A 198 -15.96 16.92 -8.13
C MET A 198 -16.88 17.51 -9.21
N ASN A 199 -16.86 16.95 -10.42
CA ASN A 199 -17.58 17.38 -11.62
C ASN A 199 -17.08 18.64 -12.35
N ARG A 200 -17.51 18.78 -13.61
CA ARG A 200 -17.17 19.87 -14.53
C ARG A 200 -18.03 21.11 -14.25
N MET A 201 -17.53 22.07 -13.46
CA MET A 201 -17.97 23.47 -13.56
C MET A 201 -16.86 24.43 -13.14
N SER A 202 -16.20 25.04 -14.13
CA SER A 202 -15.31 26.20 -14.00
C SER A 202 -14.25 26.10 -12.88
N ARG A 203 -12.98 25.92 -13.26
CA ARG A 203 -11.80 26.00 -12.36
C ARG A 203 -11.77 27.22 -11.41
N ARG A 204 -12.63 28.23 -11.61
CA ARG A 204 -12.70 29.47 -10.85
C ARG A 204 -13.80 29.53 -9.76
N ARG A 205 -14.78 28.60 -9.68
CA ARG A 205 -15.91 28.73 -8.72
C ARG A 205 -16.33 27.49 -7.92
N ALA A 206 -15.88 26.27 -8.23
CA ALA A 206 -16.35 25.05 -7.55
C ALA A 206 -15.28 24.37 -6.67
N THR A 207 -14.41 25.15 -6.01
CA THR A 207 -13.49 24.60 -5.02
C THR A 207 -14.23 24.40 -3.71
N TYR A 208 -14.52 23.15 -3.36
CA TYR A 208 -15.15 22.83 -2.09
C TYR A 208 -14.07 22.76 -1.01
N THR A 209 -14.39 23.28 0.16
CA THR A 209 -13.49 23.23 1.32
C THR A 209 -13.86 22.01 2.14
N GLY A 210 -13.04 20.96 2.05
CA GLY A 210 -13.22 19.76 2.84
C GLY A 210 -12.77 19.91 4.29
N PRO A 211 -12.88 18.81 5.06
CA PRO A 211 -12.53 18.79 6.46
C PRO A 211 -11.07 19.16 6.73
N GLU A 212 -10.82 19.57 7.97
CA GLU A 212 -9.48 19.86 8.45
C GLU A 212 -8.74 18.58 8.82
N THR A 213 -7.51 18.46 8.34
CA THR A 213 -6.57 17.40 8.73
C THR A 213 -5.71 17.85 9.91
N HIS A 214 -5.13 16.90 10.62
CA HIS A 214 -4.36 17.19 11.84
C HIS A 214 -2.85 17.16 11.62
N ALA A 215 -2.39 16.25 10.77
CA ALA A 215 -1.01 16.10 10.36
C ALA A 215 -0.94 15.52 8.94
N PHE A 216 0.27 15.48 8.40
CA PHE A 216 0.55 14.79 7.14
C PHE A 216 1.84 14.00 7.25
N LEU A 217 1.88 12.86 6.57
CA LEU A 217 3.13 12.29 6.10
C LEU A 217 3.58 13.10 4.88
N THR A 218 4.74 13.73 4.97
CA THR A 218 5.31 14.55 3.90
C THR A 218 6.58 13.95 3.35
N VAL A 219 6.87 14.20 2.07
CA VAL A 219 8.22 14.02 1.53
C VAL A 219 8.86 15.38 1.37
N ASP A 220 10.06 15.53 1.92
CA ASP A 220 10.81 16.79 1.90
C ASP A 220 12.04 16.67 1.03
N HIS A 221 12.30 17.71 0.24
CA HIS A 221 13.57 17.91 -0.46
C HIS A 221 14.33 19.08 0.21
N PRO A 222 15.57 18.89 0.69
CA PRO A 222 16.28 19.87 1.52
C PRO A 222 16.51 21.22 0.81
N ASN A 223 16.66 21.22 -0.52
CA ASN A 223 16.92 22.44 -1.29
C ASN A 223 15.67 23.05 -1.96
N GLU A 224 14.50 22.46 -1.77
CA GLU A 224 13.27 22.98 -2.36
C GLU A 224 12.20 23.09 -1.29
N ARG A 225 12.11 24.26 -0.64
CA ARG A 225 10.99 24.59 0.28
C ARG A 225 9.61 24.43 -0.39
N VAL A 226 9.56 24.52 -1.71
CA VAL A 226 8.35 24.35 -2.54
C VAL A 226 7.96 22.87 -2.69
N PHE A 227 8.88 21.92 -2.45
CA PHE A 227 8.67 20.50 -2.71
C PHE A 227 8.25 19.68 -1.49
N SER A 228 7.96 20.29 -0.34
CA SER A 228 7.31 19.57 0.77
C SER A 228 5.90 19.16 0.34
N ARG A 229 5.76 17.90 -0.11
CA ARG A 229 4.51 17.35 -0.63
C ARG A 229 3.79 16.60 0.46
N ASN A 230 2.50 16.89 0.60
CA ASN A 230 1.61 16.16 1.49
C ASN A 230 1.22 14.84 0.83
N VAL A 231 1.71 13.71 1.34
CA VAL A 231 1.51 12.39 0.72
C VAL A 231 0.32 11.65 1.33
N VAL A 232 0.28 11.54 2.66
CA VAL A 232 -0.79 10.86 3.40
C VAL A 232 -1.34 11.79 4.48
N PRO A 233 -2.61 12.25 4.41
CA PRO A 233 -3.27 12.93 5.51
C PRO A 233 -3.36 12.03 6.75
N ILE A 234 -3.27 12.67 7.92
CA ILE A 234 -3.42 12.03 9.22
C ILE A 234 -4.53 12.76 9.97
N THR A 235 -5.49 11.99 10.45
CA THR A 235 -6.60 12.48 11.27
C THR A 235 -6.66 11.78 12.61
N VAL A 236 -7.36 12.39 13.54
CA VAL A 236 -7.70 11.80 14.83
C VAL A 236 -9.16 12.11 15.09
N THR A 237 -9.78 11.37 16.01
CA THR A 237 -11.14 11.68 16.44
C THR A 237 -11.16 13.02 17.17
N ASP A 238 -11.81 14.00 16.54
CA ASP A 238 -11.94 15.40 16.96
C ASP A 238 -13.39 15.84 17.19
N ASN A 239 -14.33 14.89 17.08
CA ASN A 239 -15.72 15.06 17.48
C ASN A 239 -16.02 14.09 18.64
N PRO A 240 -16.46 14.59 19.80
CA PRO A 240 -16.80 13.74 20.96
C PRO A 240 -18.02 12.84 20.71
N HIS A 241 -18.90 13.19 19.77
CA HIS A 241 -20.11 12.44 19.42
C HIS A 241 -19.99 11.83 18.02
N ILE A 242 -18.79 11.41 17.62
CA ILE A 242 -18.55 10.87 16.29
C ILE A 242 -19.35 9.58 16.08
N THR A 243 -20.12 9.49 15.00
CA THR A 243 -20.74 8.24 14.56
C THR A 243 -19.95 7.60 13.44
N VAL A 244 -20.01 6.27 13.30
CA VAL A 244 -19.34 5.54 12.23
C VAL A 244 -19.69 6.12 10.84
N PRO A 245 -20.97 6.38 10.48
CA PRO A 245 -21.30 7.02 9.21
C PRO A 245 -20.71 8.43 9.06
N ALA A 246 -20.73 9.25 10.12
CA ALA A 246 -20.17 10.60 10.08
C ALA A 246 -18.65 10.59 9.92
N HIS A 247 -17.97 9.62 10.54
CA HIS A 247 -16.54 9.40 10.36
C HIS A 247 -16.20 9.04 8.93
N PHE A 248 -16.92 8.09 8.33
CA PHE A 248 -16.66 7.70 6.94
C PHE A 248 -16.97 8.83 5.97
N HIS A 249 -18.05 9.58 6.17
CA HIS A 249 -18.33 10.76 5.36
C HIS A 249 -17.15 11.75 5.38
N LYS A 250 -16.67 12.13 6.57
CA LYS A 250 -15.52 13.01 6.74
C LYS A 250 -14.24 12.43 6.13
N SER A 251 -14.01 11.14 6.31
CA SER A 251 -12.81 10.44 5.83
C SER A 251 -12.76 10.36 4.31
N VAL A 252 -13.90 10.09 3.67
CA VAL A 252 -14.03 10.08 2.21
C VAL A 252 -13.81 11.49 1.64
N GLU A 253 -14.36 12.55 2.24
CA GLU A 253 -14.08 13.93 1.79
C GLU A 253 -12.59 14.27 1.84
N ILE A 254 -11.88 13.81 2.88
CA ILE A 254 -10.43 13.99 3.01
C ILE A 254 -9.67 13.20 1.93
N LEU A 255 -10.06 11.94 1.69
CA LEU A 255 -9.47 11.10 0.64
C LEU A 255 -9.67 11.71 -0.74
N VAL A 256 -10.88 12.17 -1.07
CA VAL A 256 -11.19 12.82 -2.34
C VAL A 256 -10.38 14.10 -2.52
N GLY A 257 -10.24 14.90 -1.47
CA GLY A 257 -9.39 16.08 -1.51
C GLY A 257 -7.91 15.75 -1.68
N GLN A 258 -7.43 14.70 -1.02
CA GLN A 258 -6.04 14.28 -1.16
C GLN A 258 -5.79 13.75 -2.58
N PHE A 259 -6.71 12.98 -3.14
CA PHE A 259 -6.69 12.56 -4.54
C PHE A 259 -6.67 13.76 -5.50
N CYS A 260 -7.53 14.75 -5.29
CA CYS A 260 -7.54 15.98 -6.09
C CYS A 260 -6.19 16.73 -6.01
N TYR A 261 -5.58 16.78 -4.82
CA TYR A 261 -4.27 17.39 -4.61
C TYR A 261 -3.17 16.65 -5.38
N GLN A 262 -3.17 15.32 -5.36
CA GLN A 262 -2.22 14.48 -6.06
C GLN A 262 -2.39 14.55 -7.58
N MET A 263 -3.63 14.59 -8.08
CA MET A 263 -3.93 14.70 -9.51
C MET A 263 -3.42 16.00 -10.15
N ARG A 264 -3.21 17.06 -9.37
CA ARG A 264 -2.57 18.28 -9.87
C ARG A 264 -1.12 18.05 -10.34
N ASP A 265 -0.49 16.99 -9.83
CA ASP A 265 0.90 16.65 -10.12
C ASP A 265 1.04 15.69 -11.31
N LEU A 266 -0.06 15.12 -11.81
CA LEU A 266 -0.10 14.07 -12.82
C LEU A 266 -0.90 14.50 -14.04
N THR A 267 -0.20 14.75 -15.15
CA THR A 267 -0.71 15.10 -16.50
C THR A 267 -1.76 16.21 -16.61
N ASN A 268 -1.65 17.02 -17.67
CA ASN A 268 -2.69 17.99 -18.02
C ASN A 268 -3.77 17.37 -18.93
N ASN A 269 -3.56 16.16 -19.47
CA ASN A 269 -4.53 15.50 -20.33
C ASN A 269 -5.66 14.90 -19.48
N ILE A 270 -6.82 15.54 -19.53
CA ILE A 270 -8.02 15.11 -18.79
C ILE A 270 -8.66 13.83 -19.35
N PHE A 271 -8.37 13.48 -20.60
CA PHE A 271 -8.91 12.31 -21.28
C PHE A 271 -8.16 11.03 -20.92
N SER A 272 -6.94 11.15 -20.40
CA SER A 272 -6.09 10.01 -20.08
C SER A 272 -5.35 10.20 -18.76
N LEU A 273 -6.12 10.08 -17.68
CA LEU A 273 -5.59 10.17 -16.33
C LEU A 273 -5.08 8.81 -15.89
N ALA A 274 -3.99 8.82 -15.11
CA ALA A 274 -3.39 7.62 -14.56
C ALA A 274 -4.26 7.00 -13.44
N ASP A 275 -4.12 5.69 -13.22
CA ASP A 275 -4.65 5.02 -12.03
C ASP A 275 -3.97 5.55 -10.78
N GLN A 276 -4.76 5.81 -9.73
CA GLN A 276 -4.29 6.45 -8.50
C GLN A 276 -4.85 5.78 -7.25
N ASP A 277 -4.10 5.94 -6.16
CA ASP A 277 -4.51 5.65 -4.81
C ASP A 277 -4.42 6.93 -3.95
N ALA A 278 -5.36 7.10 -3.03
CA ALA A 278 -5.20 8.04 -1.92
C ALA A 278 -5.32 7.30 -0.58
N TYR A 279 -4.47 7.64 0.38
CA TYR A 279 -4.45 6.99 1.69
C TYR A 279 -4.82 7.98 2.79
N LEU A 280 -5.41 7.50 3.88
CA LEU A 280 -5.70 8.26 5.09
C LEU A 280 -5.40 7.42 6.32
N LEU A 281 -4.55 7.93 7.20
CA LEU A 281 -4.33 7.35 8.52
C LEU A 281 -5.25 8.03 9.54
N HIS A 282 -5.93 7.24 10.36
CA HIS A 282 -6.79 7.76 11.43
C HIS A 282 -6.50 7.05 12.75
N LEU A 283 -6.49 7.83 13.84
CA LEU A 283 -6.43 7.33 15.20
C LEU A 283 -7.70 7.69 15.97
N HIS A 284 -8.40 6.67 16.47
CA HIS A 284 -9.51 6.80 17.41
C HIS A 284 -9.09 6.24 18.77
N GLY A 285 -8.76 7.11 19.73
CA GLY A 285 -8.22 6.68 21.01
C GLY A 285 -6.85 6.02 20.85
N SER A 286 -6.76 4.72 21.10
CA SER A 286 -5.59 3.86 20.81
C SER A 286 -5.73 3.04 19.53
N HIS A 287 -6.86 3.10 18.84
CA HIS A 287 -7.16 2.28 17.68
C HIS A 287 -6.75 3.00 16.40
N LEU A 288 -5.74 2.46 15.72
CA LEU A 288 -5.26 2.94 14.43
C LEU A 288 -5.98 2.19 13.32
N HIS A 289 -6.41 2.88 12.27
CA HIS A 289 -6.83 2.23 11.02
C HIS A 289 -6.38 3.04 9.81
N LEU A 290 -6.26 2.35 8.67
CA LEU A 290 -5.87 2.90 7.38
C LEU A 290 -7.06 2.82 6.42
N LEU A 291 -7.29 3.91 5.69
CA LEU A 291 -8.24 3.93 4.58
C LEU A 291 -7.47 4.14 3.27
N ARG A 292 -7.95 3.49 2.21
CA ARG A 292 -7.43 3.61 0.85
C ARG A 292 -8.58 3.86 -0.12
N LEU A 293 -8.53 4.98 -0.84
CA LEU A 293 -9.35 5.22 -2.03
C LEU A 293 -8.65 4.61 -3.24
N VAL A 294 -9.36 3.74 -3.95
CA VAL A 294 -8.93 3.16 -5.24
C VAL A 294 -9.56 3.98 -6.35
N ALA A 295 -8.75 4.71 -7.14
CA ALA A 295 -9.23 5.66 -8.13
C ALA A 295 -8.75 5.33 -9.55
N PRO A 296 -9.57 4.65 -10.37
CA PRO A 296 -9.14 4.27 -11.72
C PRO A 296 -9.03 5.47 -12.65
N GLY A 297 -8.01 5.43 -13.50
CA GLY A 297 -7.75 6.42 -14.53
C GLY A 297 -8.94 6.60 -15.46
N PHE A 298 -9.53 5.49 -15.92
CA PHE A 298 -10.72 5.51 -16.79
C PHE A 298 -11.94 6.12 -16.09
N LYS A 299 -12.27 5.72 -14.84
CA LYS A 299 -13.38 6.31 -14.07
C LYS A 299 -13.17 7.80 -13.86
N THR A 300 -11.96 8.18 -13.45
CA THR A 300 -11.60 9.59 -13.22
C THR A 300 -11.69 10.43 -14.49
N SER A 301 -11.19 9.90 -15.61
CA SER A 301 -11.26 10.56 -16.93
C SER A 301 -12.72 10.71 -17.36
N GLN A 302 -13.54 9.65 -17.26
CA GLN A 302 -14.96 9.71 -17.57
C GLN A 302 -15.73 10.72 -16.70
N ILE A 303 -15.42 10.85 -15.41
CA ILE A 303 -16.05 11.87 -14.55
C ILE A 303 -15.64 13.29 -14.98
N ARG A 304 -14.39 13.49 -15.41
CA ARG A 304 -13.87 14.83 -15.74
C ARG A 304 -14.22 15.29 -17.15
N SER A 305 -14.20 14.39 -18.13
CA SER A 305 -14.35 14.70 -19.55
C SER A 305 -15.48 13.94 -20.26
N HIS A 306 -16.16 12.99 -19.61
CA HIS A 306 -17.10 12.04 -20.23
C HIS A 306 -16.49 11.09 -21.28
N THR A 307 -15.21 11.27 -21.60
CA THR A 307 -14.44 10.43 -22.49
C THR A 307 -13.20 9.92 -21.76
N HIS A 308 -12.77 8.73 -22.15
CA HIS A 308 -11.47 8.18 -21.78
C HIS A 308 -10.76 7.75 -23.05
N GLU A 309 -9.60 8.35 -23.30
CA GLU A 309 -8.67 7.89 -24.32
C GLU A 309 -7.73 6.90 -23.64
N GLY A 310 -7.87 5.63 -23.99
CA GLY A 310 -6.92 4.61 -23.59
C GLY A 310 -5.53 5.04 -24.04
N PHE A 311 -4.58 5.05 -23.11
CA PHE A 311 -3.23 5.51 -23.40
C PHE A 311 -2.22 4.48 -22.96
N VAL A 312 -1.36 4.11 -23.91
CA VAL A 312 -0.21 3.27 -23.66
C VAL A 312 1.02 4.12 -23.95
N HIS A 313 1.70 4.58 -22.90
CA HIS A 313 3.04 5.15 -23.03
C HIS A 313 4.02 4.39 -22.16
N GLY A 314 4.92 3.67 -22.83
CA GLY A 314 6.08 3.03 -22.22
C GLY A 314 5.72 2.19 -20.99
N GLU A 315 6.36 2.52 -19.87
CA GLU A 315 6.29 1.76 -18.62
C GLU A 315 5.04 2.01 -17.75
N THR A 316 4.17 2.94 -18.14
CA THR A 316 2.96 3.31 -17.39
C THR A 316 1.73 2.89 -18.18
N TYR A 317 1.33 1.63 -18.02
CA TYR A 317 -0.02 1.21 -18.41
C TYR A 317 -0.98 1.76 -17.36
N THR A 318 -1.87 2.66 -17.76
CA THR A 318 -3.01 3.05 -16.94
C THR A 318 -4.29 2.77 -17.70
N SER A 319 -5.22 2.15 -16.98
CA SER A 319 -6.58 1.78 -17.35
C SER A 319 -6.84 1.28 -18.77
N LEU A 320 -6.27 0.12 -19.11
CA LEU A 320 -6.99 -0.78 -20.01
C LEU A 320 -8.36 -1.08 -19.37
N PRO A 321 -9.49 -0.98 -20.08
CA PRO A 321 -10.76 -1.45 -19.55
C PRO A 321 -10.63 -2.88 -18.99
N SER A 322 -11.34 -3.22 -17.92
CA SER A 322 -11.17 -4.51 -17.22
C SER A 322 -11.23 -5.72 -18.15
N HIS A 323 -12.19 -5.74 -19.08
CA HIS A 323 -12.31 -6.80 -20.09
C HIS A 323 -11.08 -6.91 -21.00
N PHE A 324 -10.40 -5.80 -21.26
CA PHE A 324 -9.19 -5.78 -22.07
C PHE A 324 -7.97 -6.22 -21.26
N ALA A 325 -7.85 -5.81 -19.99
CA ALA A 325 -6.78 -6.29 -19.12
C ALA A 325 -6.88 -7.81 -18.89
N GLU A 326 -8.08 -8.32 -18.65
CA GLU A 326 -8.37 -9.76 -18.52
C GLU A 326 -8.07 -10.50 -19.82
N SER A 327 -8.54 -9.98 -20.98
CA SER A 327 -8.24 -10.56 -22.29
C SER A 327 -6.74 -10.57 -22.61
N LEU A 328 -6.00 -9.49 -22.28
CA LEU A 328 -4.56 -9.40 -22.48
C LEU A 328 -3.80 -10.40 -21.61
N ALA A 329 -4.21 -10.61 -20.35
CA ALA A 329 -3.62 -11.67 -19.55
C ALA A 329 -3.94 -13.05 -20.13
N LEU A 330 -5.18 -13.30 -20.53
CA LEU A 330 -5.57 -14.56 -21.17
C LEU A 330 -4.83 -14.81 -22.48
N SER A 331 -4.55 -13.79 -23.29
CA SER A 331 -3.76 -13.94 -24.51
C SER A 331 -2.30 -14.27 -24.19
N LEU A 332 -1.71 -13.60 -23.20
CA LEU A 332 -0.35 -13.90 -22.72
C LEU A 332 -0.24 -15.32 -22.15
N LEU A 333 -1.33 -15.85 -21.59
CA LEU A 333 -1.44 -17.23 -21.12
C LEU A 333 -1.63 -18.24 -22.26
N GLY A 334 -2.43 -17.90 -23.27
CA GLY A 334 -2.67 -18.73 -24.44
C GLY A 334 -1.40 -19.05 -25.20
N ASP A 335 -0.47 -18.09 -25.26
CA ASP A 335 0.84 -18.24 -25.91
C ASP A 335 1.86 -19.06 -25.09
N ALA A 336 1.50 -19.54 -23.90
CA ALA A 336 2.39 -20.31 -23.01
C ALA A 336 2.21 -21.84 -23.13
N ASP A 337 1.36 -22.34 -24.04
CA ASP A 337 1.06 -23.76 -24.30
C ASP A 337 0.77 -24.60 -23.03
N GLY A 338 0.35 -23.96 -21.93
CA GLY A 338 0.12 -24.61 -20.65
C GLY A 338 1.39 -24.99 -19.86
N ASP A 339 2.60 -24.66 -20.35
CA ASP A 339 3.84 -24.90 -19.59
C ASP A 339 3.99 -23.87 -18.45
N ARG A 340 3.80 -24.38 -17.23
CA ARG A 340 3.91 -23.61 -15.99
C ARG A 340 5.30 -22.99 -15.80
N ARG A 341 6.38 -23.66 -16.22
CA ARG A 341 7.74 -23.13 -16.06
C ARG A 341 8.02 -22.01 -17.05
N ALA A 342 7.63 -22.19 -18.32
CA ALA A 342 7.71 -21.12 -19.32
C ALA A 342 6.90 -19.89 -18.92
N LEU A 343 5.71 -20.08 -18.34
CA LEU A 343 4.90 -18.98 -17.82
C LEU A 343 5.54 -18.30 -16.62
N ARG A 344 6.11 -19.04 -15.66
CA ARG A 344 6.87 -18.46 -14.53
C ARG A 344 8.02 -17.59 -15.03
N THR A 345 8.84 -18.08 -15.95
CA THR A 345 9.94 -17.30 -16.57
C THR A 345 9.43 -16.06 -17.32
N ARG A 346 8.25 -16.15 -17.94
CA ARG A 346 7.61 -14.98 -18.54
C ARG A 346 7.08 -13.98 -17.50
N LEU A 347 6.56 -14.41 -16.36
CA LEU A 347 6.10 -13.55 -15.27
C LEU A 347 7.24 -12.79 -14.56
N GLU A 348 8.46 -13.31 -14.64
CA GLU A 348 9.66 -12.56 -14.26
C GLU A 348 9.83 -11.30 -15.13
N THR A 349 9.31 -11.31 -16.36
CA THR A 349 9.30 -10.15 -17.25
C THR A 349 8.41 -9.04 -16.69
N ARG A 350 9.03 -7.88 -16.43
CA ARG A 350 8.41 -6.70 -15.81
C ARG A 350 7.11 -6.22 -16.48
N GLN A 351 6.95 -6.40 -17.79
CA GLN A 351 5.75 -5.99 -18.52
C GLN A 351 4.53 -6.83 -18.13
N ILE A 352 4.68 -8.16 -18.05
CA ILE A 352 3.58 -9.07 -17.71
C ILE A 352 3.17 -8.90 -16.25
N ARG A 353 4.14 -8.70 -15.35
CA ARG A 353 3.88 -8.38 -13.94
C ARG A 353 2.98 -7.15 -13.79
N LYS A 354 3.23 -6.08 -14.55
CA LYS A 354 2.40 -4.88 -14.53
C LYS A 354 0.97 -5.15 -14.98
N VAL A 355 0.75 -6.06 -15.93
CA VAL A 355 -0.59 -6.49 -16.36
C VAL A 355 -1.30 -7.22 -15.21
N LEU A 356 -0.63 -8.15 -14.52
CA LEU A 356 -1.22 -8.86 -13.39
C LEU A 356 -1.50 -7.95 -12.19
N GLU A 357 -0.58 -7.03 -11.87
CA GLU A 357 -0.81 -5.99 -10.85
C GLU A 357 -2.04 -5.15 -11.22
N GLN A 358 -2.22 -4.84 -12.51
CA GLN A 358 -3.38 -4.12 -12.99
C GLN A 358 -4.67 -4.93 -12.85
N ILE A 359 -4.66 -6.24 -13.11
CA ILE A 359 -5.83 -7.11 -12.93
C ILE A 359 -6.18 -7.24 -11.45
N LYS A 360 -5.20 -7.48 -10.57
CA LYS A 360 -5.40 -7.53 -9.11
C LYS A 360 -6.05 -6.23 -8.63
N TRP A 361 -5.55 -5.10 -9.12
CA TRP A 361 -6.08 -3.79 -8.80
C TRP A 361 -7.50 -3.57 -9.33
N PHE A 362 -7.84 -4.08 -10.52
CA PHE A 362 -9.23 -4.08 -11.01
C PHE A 362 -10.16 -4.99 -10.22
N ARG A 363 -9.66 -6.13 -9.71
CA ARG A 363 -10.43 -7.01 -8.83
C ARG A 363 -10.77 -6.33 -7.50
N LEU A 364 -9.84 -5.53 -6.96
CA LEU A 364 -10.11 -4.66 -5.80
C LEU A 364 -11.19 -3.60 -6.08
N ASP A 365 -11.23 -3.03 -7.29
CA ASP A 365 -12.30 -2.10 -7.70
C ASP A 365 -13.66 -2.82 -7.88
N ARG A 366 -13.64 -4.09 -8.32
CA ARG A 366 -14.84 -4.91 -8.56
C ARG A 366 -15.44 -5.51 -7.29
N GLY A 367 -14.66 -5.74 -6.24
CA GLY A 367 -15.08 -6.53 -5.08
C GLY A 367 -15.18 -8.01 -5.46
N ALA A 368 -14.29 -8.85 -4.94
CA ALA A 368 -14.08 -10.24 -5.40
C ALA A 368 -15.34 -11.13 -5.34
N ASP A 369 -16.29 -10.82 -4.46
CA ASP A 369 -17.48 -11.64 -4.19
C ASP A 369 -18.74 -11.21 -4.98
N THR A 370 -18.62 -10.24 -5.90
CA THR A 370 -19.80 -9.62 -6.53
C THR A 370 -20.11 -10.10 -7.95
N GLU A 371 -19.31 -11.02 -8.52
CA GLU A 371 -19.48 -11.47 -9.91
C GLU A 371 -20.89 -12.06 -10.17
N GLY A 372 -21.59 -11.54 -11.17
CA GLY A 372 -22.98 -11.91 -11.50
C GLY A 372 -24.06 -11.23 -10.66
N THR A 373 -23.72 -10.35 -9.72
CA THR A 373 -24.68 -9.67 -8.83
C THR A 373 -24.99 -8.24 -9.26
N ILE A 374 -26.04 -7.64 -8.69
CA ILE A 374 -26.36 -6.20 -8.86
C ILE A 374 -25.17 -5.33 -8.38
N GLU A 375 -24.39 -5.82 -7.41
CA GLU A 375 -23.23 -5.12 -6.89
C GLU A 375 -22.10 -5.02 -7.93
N GLN A 376 -21.92 -6.01 -8.79
CA GLN A 376 -20.98 -5.90 -9.92
C GLN A 376 -21.41 -4.80 -10.89
N ALA A 377 -22.71 -4.71 -11.20
CA ALA A 377 -23.22 -3.65 -12.08
C ALA A 377 -23.02 -2.25 -11.46
N LEU A 378 -23.16 -2.12 -10.14
CA LEU A 378 -22.88 -0.89 -9.40
C LEU A 378 -21.38 -0.56 -9.39
N ASN A 379 -20.52 -1.55 -9.13
CA ASN A 379 -19.06 -1.37 -9.10
C ASN A 379 -18.48 -1.05 -10.50
N GLN A 380 -19.20 -1.40 -11.57
CA GLN A 380 -18.89 -1.01 -12.95
C GLN A 380 -19.32 0.42 -13.32
N ASP A 381 -20.16 1.08 -12.52
CA ASP A 381 -20.51 2.49 -12.76
C ASP A 381 -19.27 3.37 -12.55
N CYS A 382 -19.00 4.23 -13.53
CA CYS A 382 -17.93 5.21 -13.49
C CYS A 382 -18.01 6.16 -12.29
N LYS A 383 -19.19 6.32 -11.68
CA LYS A 383 -19.45 7.20 -10.51
C LYS A 383 -19.30 6.49 -9.17
N VAL A 384 -19.01 5.19 -9.15
CA VAL A 384 -18.83 4.43 -7.91
C VAL A 384 -17.34 4.14 -7.72
N PHE A 385 -16.78 4.60 -6.60
CA PHE A 385 -15.41 4.33 -6.19
C PHE A 385 -15.37 3.44 -4.95
N GLN A 386 -14.35 2.60 -4.86
CA GLN A 386 -14.09 1.81 -3.66
C GLN A 386 -13.19 2.55 -2.68
N VAL A 387 -13.57 2.49 -1.40
CA VAL A 387 -12.77 2.93 -0.27
C VAL A 387 -12.61 1.72 0.65
N LEU A 388 -11.39 1.21 0.73
CA LEU A 388 -11.06 0.09 1.59
C LEU A 388 -10.71 0.62 2.98
N VAL A 389 -11.18 -0.06 4.02
CA VAL A 389 -10.89 0.25 5.43
C VAL A 389 -10.26 -0.96 6.09
N SER A 390 -9.09 -0.77 6.69
CA SER A 390 -8.42 -1.85 7.41
C SER A 390 -9.20 -2.20 8.68
N GLN A 391 -8.90 -3.35 9.28
CA GLN A 391 -9.28 -3.57 10.67
C GLN A 391 -8.69 -2.48 11.59
N GLU A 392 -9.26 -2.35 12.79
CA GLU A 392 -8.76 -1.45 13.83
C GLU A 392 -7.66 -2.10 14.66
N TYR A 393 -6.47 -1.49 14.63
CA TYR A 393 -5.31 -1.96 15.36
C TYR A 393 -5.24 -1.26 16.73
N ASP A 394 -5.59 -1.97 17.80
CA ASP A 394 -5.41 -1.45 19.17
C ASP A 394 -3.92 -1.47 19.55
N LEU A 395 -3.34 -0.28 19.64
CA LEU A 395 -1.93 -0.10 19.97
C LEU A 395 -1.54 -0.58 21.37
N TRP A 396 -2.51 -0.82 22.27
CA TRP A 396 -2.26 -1.41 23.59
C TRP A 396 -2.10 -2.93 23.56
N THR A 397 -2.59 -3.60 22.51
CA THR A 397 -2.45 -5.04 22.35
C THR A 397 -1.18 -5.37 21.56
N TRP A 398 -0.58 -6.52 21.87
CA TRP A 398 0.60 -6.98 21.12
C TRP A 398 0.30 -7.20 19.63
N GLU A 399 -0.82 -7.86 19.34
CA GLU A 399 -1.26 -8.14 17.96
C GLU A 399 -1.61 -6.87 17.21
N GLY A 400 -2.42 -5.98 17.80
CA GLY A 400 -2.79 -4.70 17.20
C GLY A 400 -1.56 -3.82 16.95
N PHE A 401 -0.67 -3.67 17.93
CA PHE A 401 0.57 -2.91 17.74
C PHE A 401 1.45 -3.48 16.62
N ARG A 402 1.63 -4.81 16.59
CA ARG A 402 2.46 -5.48 15.57
C ARG A 402 1.87 -5.34 14.18
N GLY A 403 0.56 -5.52 14.03
CA GLY A 403 -0.17 -5.27 12.77
C GLY A 403 -0.07 -3.81 12.32
N ALA A 404 -0.25 -2.85 13.24
CA ALA A 404 -0.07 -1.43 12.93
C ALA A 404 1.35 -1.12 12.43
N VAL A 405 2.39 -1.68 13.05
CA VAL A 405 3.78 -1.50 12.62
C VAL A 405 4.02 -2.14 11.25
N ARG A 406 3.52 -3.36 11.01
CA ARG A 406 3.60 -4.06 9.70
C ARG A 406 2.98 -3.21 8.60
N LEU A 407 1.71 -2.84 8.76
CA LEU A 407 0.95 -2.08 7.78
C LEU A 407 1.56 -0.70 7.50
N VAL A 408 1.89 0.07 8.54
CA VAL A 408 2.42 1.43 8.37
C VAL A 408 3.83 1.42 7.80
N SER A 409 4.69 0.51 8.24
CA SER A 409 6.06 0.40 7.70
C SER A 409 6.02 -0.08 6.26
N GLY A 410 5.16 -1.05 5.94
CA GLY A 410 4.94 -1.53 4.58
C GLY A 410 4.41 -0.41 3.67
N LEU A 411 3.42 0.36 4.14
CA LEU A 411 2.91 1.52 3.41
C LEU A 411 4.02 2.53 3.12
N CYS A 412 4.85 2.85 4.12
CA CYS A 412 5.95 3.79 3.92
C CYS A 412 6.99 3.27 2.89
N ARG A 413 7.27 1.95 2.90
CA ARG A 413 8.16 1.31 1.91
C ARG A 413 7.56 1.38 0.51
N TYR A 414 6.28 1.05 0.37
CA TYR A 414 5.53 1.18 -0.87
C TYR A 414 5.55 2.62 -1.38
N LEU A 415 5.24 3.61 -0.54
CA LEU A 415 5.28 5.03 -0.92
C LEU A 415 6.67 5.51 -1.35
N MET A 416 7.75 4.87 -0.90
CA MET A 416 9.12 5.19 -1.32
C MET A 416 9.70 4.18 -2.29
N SER A 417 8.86 3.35 -2.92
CA SER A 417 9.29 2.30 -3.85
C SER A 417 9.62 2.82 -5.25
N GLY A 418 8.95 3.89 -5.70
CA GLY A 418 8.93 4.30 -7.11
C GLY A 418 7.74 3.73 -7.89
N THR A 419 7.08 2.70 -7.37
CA THR A 419 5.92 2.04 -8.02
C THR A 419 4.57 2.47 -7.42
N ALA A 420 4.58 3.27 -6.35
CA ALA A 420 3.34 3.72 -5.72
C ALA A 420 2.50 4.57 -6.66
N ARG A 421 1.21 4.26 -6.74
CA ARG A 421 0.20 4.99 -7.54
C ARG A 421 -0.27 6.26 -6.85
N VAL A 422 0.65 7.03 -6.30
CA VAL A 422 0.36 8.24 -5.52
C VAL A 422 1.00 9.44 -6.22
N GLY A 423 0.19 10.33 -6.77
CA GLY A 423 0.70 11.32 -7.74
C GLY A 423 1.83 12.22 -7.29
N SER A 424 1.80 12.67 -6.03
CA SER A 424 2.90 13.47 -5.47
C SER A 424 4.21 12.68 -5.34
N VAL A 425 4.13 11.36 -5.10
CA VAL A 425 5.27 10.44 -5.04
C VAL A 425 5.75 10.08 -6.45
N GLN A 426 4.83 9.79 -7.37
CA GLN A 426 5.16 9.51 -8.78
C GLN A 426 5.90 10.69 -9.41
N ARG A 427 5.40 11.92 -9.22
CA ARG A 427 6.08 13.13 -9.68
C ARG A 427 7.48 13.29 -9.09
N MET A 428 7.67 12.91 -7.83
CA MET A 428 9.00 12.91 -7.20
C MET A 428 9.92 11.89 -7.90
N PHE A 429 9.48 10.65 -8.10
CA PHE A 429 10.29 9.63 -8.75
C PHE A 429 10.48 9.82 -10.26
N TRP A 430 9.60 10.57 -10.94
CA TRP A 430 9.87 11.02 -12.31
C TRP A 430 11.04 11.98 -12.38
N ARG A 431 11.19 12.86 -11.37
CA ARG A 431 12.30 13.81 -11.31
C ARG A 431 13.58 13.17 -10.76
N TRP A 432 13.44 12.22 -9.85
CA TRP A 432 14.54 11.48 -9.25
C TRP A 432 14.24 9.98 -9.31
N PRO A 433 14.47 9.34 -10.47
CA PRO A 433 14.22 7.91 -10.62
C PRO A 433 15.08 7.10 -9.66
N LYS A 434 14.52 5.99 -9.15
CA LYS A 434 15.36 4.97 -8.54
C LYS A 434 16.24 4.34 -9.59
N ARG A 435 17.47 3.98 -9.21
CA ARG A 435 18.25 3.02 -9.98
C ARG A 435 17.47 1.70 -9.97
N GLU A 436 17.33 1.10 -11.14
CA GLU A 436 16.69 -0.21 -11.26
C GLU A 436 17.54 -1.20 -10.47
N ASP A 437 17.01 -1.64 -9.32
CA ASP A 437 17.56 -2.80 -8.64
C ASP A 437 17.27 -3.99 -9.58
N ARG A 438 18.33 -4.62 -10.09
CA ARG A 438 18.24 -5.84 -10.93
C ARG A 438 17.75 -7.05 -10.14
N SER A 439 17.36 -6.88 -8.88
CA SER A 439 16.74 -7.95 -8.09
C SER A 439 15.41 -8.32 -8.73
N ASN A 440 15.19 -9.62 -8.90
CA ASN A 440 13.91 -10.11 -9.34
C ASN A 440 12.91 -9.94 -8.19
N ASP A 441 12.25 -8.78 -8.13
CA ASP A 441 11.20 -8.47 -7.14
C ASP A 441 9.89 -9.25 -7.43
N TYR A 442 9.97 -10.43 -8.06
CA TYR A 442 8.83 -11.31 -8.32
C TYR A 442 8.57 -12.12 -7.05
N ASP A 443 7.38 -11.92 -6.49
CA ASP A 443 6.85 -12.72 -5.40
C ASP A 443 5.72 -13.58 -6.00
N GLU A 444 5.95 -14.89 -6.11
CA GLU A 444 4.95 -15.82 -6.66
C GLU A 444 3.67 -15.83 -5.82
N ASP A 445 3.82 -15.67 -4.50
CA ASP A 445 2.71 -15.65 -3.56
C ASP A 445 1.82 -14.42 -3.76
N GLU A 446 2.36 -13.31 -4.27
CA GLU A 446 1.59 -12.10 -4.59
C GLU A 446 0.53 -12.38 -5.67
N PHE A 447 0.78 -13.36 -6.53
CA PHE A 447 -0.07 -13.80 -7.64
C PHE A 447 -0.65 -15.20 -7.44
N ALA A 448 -0.60 -15.77 -6.22
CA ALA A 448 -1.19 -17.08 -5.92
C ALA A 448 -2.67 -17.18 -6.36
N TRP A 449 -3.43 -16.09 -6.22
CA TRP A 449 -4.82 -16.00 -6.69
C TRP A 449 -4.97 -16.29 -8.19
N PHE A 450 -4.00 -15.87 -9.01
CA PHE A 450 -4.03 -16.01 -10.46
C PHE A 450 -3.81 -17.47 -10.84
N TRP A 451 -2.88 -18.13 -10.15
CA TRP A 451 -2.61 -19.54 -10.29
C TRP A 451 -3.80 -20.39 -9.85
N ARG A 452 -4.39 -20.09 -8.69
CA ARG A 452 -5.57 -20.79 -8.18
C ARG A 452 -6.76 -20.70 -9.13
N TYR A 453 -7.05 -19.50 -9.64
CA TYR A 453 -8.21 -19.25 -10.49
C TYR A 453 -8.08 -19.88 -11.88
N ASN A 454 -6.88 -19.90 -12.47
CA ASN A 454 -6.68 -20.36 -13.84
C ASN A 454 -6.17 -21.81 -13.95
N TRP A 455 -5.55 -22.37 -12.90
CA TRP A 455 -4.99 -23.73 -12.88
C TRP A 455 -5.58 -24.65 -11.81
N GLY A 456 -6.53 -24.19 -11.00
CA GLY A 456 -7.26 -25.05 -10.05
C GLY A 456 -6.40 -25.63 -8.94
N LEU A 457 -5.34 -24.92 -8.51
CA LEU A 457 -4.53 -25.30 -7.35
C LEU A 457 -5.40 -25.23 -6.07
N GLU A 458 -6.03 -26.35 -5.73
CA GLU A 458 -6.18 -26.72 -4.32
C GLU A 458 -4.78 -27.09 -3.82
N ASP A 459 -4.43 -26.66 -2.60
CA ASP A 459 -3.14 -26.94 -1.99
C ASP A 459 -2.92 -28.46 -1.98
N GLU A 460 -2.18 -28.98 -2.96
CA GLU A 460 -1.58 -30.31 -2.84
C GLU A 460 -0.54 -30.14 -1.74
N GLU A 461 -0.92 -30.46 -0.51
CA GLU A 461 0.02 -30.71 0.58
C GLU A 461 1.07 -31.67 0.00
N GLU A 462 2.28 -31.17 -0.23
CA GLU A 462 3.41 -32.02 -0.60
C GLU A 462 3.59 -33.00 0.57
N ASP A 463 3.08 -34.22 0.39
CA ASP A 463 3.42 -35.37 1.22
C ASP A 463 4.95 -35.51 1.15
N GLU A 464 5.63 -35.06 2.22
CA GLU A 464 7.01 -35.42 2.53
C GLU A 464 7.07 -36.93 2.82
N ASP A 465 6.96 -37.75 1.78
CA ASP A 465 7.41 -39.14 1.83
C ASP A 465 8.94 -39.13 1.72
N GLY A 466 9.58 -39.16 2.89
CA GLY A 466 10.95 -39.59 2.99
C GLY A 466 11.09 -41.06 2.59
N ASP A 467 11.98 -41.35 1.63
CA ASP A 467 13.07 -42.26 1.94
C ASP A 467 14.24 -42.07 0.96
N GLY A 468 15.44 -42.05 1.54
CA GLY A 468 16.66 -41.63 0.87
C GLY A 468 17.26 -42.68 -0.05
N VAL A 469 17.84 -42.22 -1.14
CA VAL A 469 18.93 -42.93 -1.81
C VAL A 469 20.10 -41.96 -1.98
N SER A 470 21.04 -42.08 -1.06
CA SER A 470 22.38 -41.51 -1.14
C SER A 470 23.13 -42.13 -2.33
N PHE A 471 23.45 -41.33 -3.35
CA PHE A 471 24.35 -41.74 -4.41
C PHE A 471 25.78 -41.38 -3.99
N ASP A 472 26.46 -42.33 -3.36
CA ASP A 472 27.88 -42.25 -3.04
C ASP A 472 28.71 -42.64 -4.28
N SER A 473 29.74 -41.84 -4.50
CA SER A 473 30.66 -41.86 -5.63
C SER A 473 31.76 -42.90 -5.42
N SER A 474 31.90 -43.86 -6.33
CA SER A 474 33.22 -44.37 -6.76
C SER A 474 33.11 -45.35 -7.94
N ASP A 475 34.04 -45.19 -8.87
CA ASP A 475 34.57 -46.21 -9.77
C ASP A 475 33.69 -46.78 -10.90
N GLN A 476 33.81 -46.21 -12.11
CA GLN A 476 34.75 -46.67 -13.15
C GLN A 476 34.41 -46.07 -14.52
N ASN A 477 35.37 -45.32 -15.07
CA ASN A 477 35.50 -45.05 -16.51
C ASN A 477 35.82 -46.39 -17.23
N PRO A 478 35.45 -46.60 -18.51
CA PRO A 478 36.15 -45.89 -19.58
C PRO A 478 35.32 -45.52 -20.83
N GLU A 479 35.90 -44.57 -21.58
CA GLU A 479 35.85 -44.43 -23.04
C GLU A 479 34.51 -44.04 -23.69
N TYR A 480 34.40 -42.77 -24.10
CA TYR A 480 34.36 -42.40 -25.53
C TYR A 480 34.71 -40.91 -25.69
N GLU A 481 35.85 -40.66 -26.32
CA GLU A 481 36.39 -39.35 -26.66
C GLU A 481 35.80 -38.80 -27.97
N ASN A 482 35.83 -37.46 -28.06
CA ASN A 482 36.02 -36.61 -29.24
C ASN A 482 35.09 -36.74 -30.46
N LEU A 483 34.28 -35.70 -30.64
CA LEU A 483 33.41 -35.44 -31.78
C LEU A 483 33.97 -34.32 -32.71
N ASP A 484 35.29 -34.13 -32.71
CA ASP A 484 35.99 -33.10 -33.50
C ASP A 484 36.61 -33.61 -34.83
N ASP A 485 36.39 -34.87 -35.21
CA ASP A 485 37.05 -35.50 -36.39
C ASP A 485 36.07 -35.88 -37.54
N TYR A 486 35.09 -35.03 -37.88
CA TYR A 486 34.22 -35.27 -39.05
C TYR A 486 34.26 -34.18 -40.14
N GLU A 487 35.30 -33.33 -40.16
CA GLU A 487 35.48 -32.30 -41.20
C GLU A 487 36.66 -32.53 -42.15
N THR A 488 37.25 -33.73 -42.23
CA THR A 488 38.37 -33.93 -43.18
C THR A 488 38.45 -35.34 -43.72
N GLU A 489 37.48 -35.76 -44.53
CA GLU A 489 37.69 -36.84 -45.52
C GLU A 489 36.50 -36.90 -46.48
N LEU A 490 36.50 -36.05 -47.50
CA LEU A 490 35.91 -36.32 -48.81
C LEU A 490 36.45 -35.27 -49.80
N GLY A 491 37.72 -35.44 -50.16
CA GLY A 491 38.25 -34.85 -51.37
C GLY A 491 37.63 -35.56 -52.58
N VAL A 492 36.95 -34.79 -53.43
CA VAL A 492 36.84 -35.10 -54.85
C VAL A 492 37.16 -33.83 -55.62
N GLU A 493 38.26 -33.94 -56.36
CA GLU A 493 38.81 -32.99 -57.32
C GLU A 493 37.90 -32.75 -58.53
N GLN A 494 38.33 -31.76 -59.32
CA GLN A 494 38.02 -31.42 -60.72
C GLN A 494 37.10 -30.21 -60.88
N ASP A 495 37.36 -29.25 -61.75
CA ASP A 495 38.55 -28.83 -62.51
C ASP A 495 38.08 -27.57 -63.26
N ALA A 496 39.02 -26.67 -63.58
CA ALA A 496 38.95 -25.67 -64.66
C ALA A 496 37.89 -24.56 -64.49
N ASP A 497 38.08 -23.32 -64.92
CA ASP A 497 39.15 -22.55 -65.55
C ASP A 497 38.54 -21.12 -65.70
N LEU A 498 39.39 -20.11 -65.93
CA LEU A 498 39.07 -18.82 -66.58
C LEU A 498 38.20 -17.83 -65.77
N ASP A 499 38.40 -16.52 -65.78
CA ASP A 499 39.48 -15.63 -66.20
C ASP A 499 39.04 -14.21 -65.76
N MET A 500 40.04 -13.38 -65.46
CA MET A 500 40.15 -11.95 -65.80
C MET A 500 39.08 -10.88 -65.49
N TYR A 501 39.67 -9.70 -65.18
CA TYR A 501 39.18 -8.31 -65.16
C TYR A 501 38.39 -7.90 -63.91
N GLY A 502 38.74 -6.84 -63.18
CA GLY A 502 39.57 -5.67 -63.51
C GLY A 502 38.76 -4.39 -63.29
N SER A 503 39.48 -3.30 -62.99
CA SER A 503 39.08 -1.88 -62.84
C SER A 503 38.24 -1.51 -61.60
N GLU A 504 38.67 -0.57 -60.74
CA GLU A 504 38.85 0.89 -61.00
C GLU A 504 37.51 1.49 -61.43
N ASP A 505 36.97 2.62 -60.99
CA ASP A 505 37.32 3.73 -60.12
C ASP A 505 35.94 4.34 -59.73
N ASP A 506 35.88 5.26 -58.77
CA ASP A 506 35.52 6.65 -59.08
C ASP A 506 35.19 7.45 -57.82
N GLU A 507 35.99 8.50 -57.70
CA GLU A 507 35.84 9.70 -56.89
C GLU A 507 34.64 10.53 -57.38
N HIS A 508 34.12 11.38 -56.48
CA HIS A 508 33.80 12.81 -56.69
C HIS A 508 33.06 13.28 -55.42
N GLU A 509 33.66 14.18 -54.62
CA GLU A 509 33.53 15.65 -54.75
C GLU A 509 32.09 16.14 -54.59
N GLU A 510 31.75 17.28 -53.97
CA GLU A 510 32.34 18.27 -53.09
C GLU A 510 31.20 19.34 -52.94
N VAL A 511 31.33 20.30 -52.00
CA VAL A 511 30.61 21.61 -51.95
C VAL A 511 29.08 21.55 -51.67
N SER A 512 28.45 22.36 -50.82
CA SER A 512 28.59 23.80 -50.54
C SER A 512 27.68 24.19 -49.35
N ASP A 513 28.11 25.20 -48.58
CA ASP A 513 27.47 26.49 -48.23
C ASP A 513 25.93 26.54 -48.11
N GLU A 514 25.27 27.39 -47.33
CA GLU A 514 25.53 28.49 -46.39
C GLU A 514 24.10 28.89 -45.89
N GLN A 515 24.01 29.61 -44.75
CA GLN A 515 23.00 30.66 -44.46
C GLN A 515 21.51 30.24 -44.40
N ASP A 516 20.58 30.83 -43.66
CA ASP A 516 20.50 31.93 -42.70
C ASP A 516 19.07 31.90 -42.11
N ALA A 517 18.86 32.78 -41.13
CA ALA A 517 17.59 33.45 -40.79
C ALA A 517 16.60 32.78 -39.83
N ASP A 518 16.67 33.27 -38.58
CA ASP A 518 15.62 34.03 -37.91
C ASP A 518 14.22 34.04 -38.57
N THR A 519 13.20 33.70 -37.77
CA THR A 519 11.91 34.41 -37.85
C THR A 519 11.13 34.25 -36.53
N GLU A 520 10.95 35.42 -35.90
CA GLU A 520 9.89 35.88 -34.96
C GLU A 520 9.39 35.02 -33.78
#